data_AF-A0A947AA56-F1
#
_entry.id   AF-A0A947AA56-F1
#
_cell.length_a   1.000
_cell.length_b   1.000
_cell.length_c   1.000
_cell.angle_alpha   90.00
_cell.angle_beta   90.00
_cell.angle_gamma   90.00
#
_symmetry.space_group_name_H-M   'P 1'
#
loop_
_entity.id
_entity.type
_entity.pdbx_description
1 polymer ?
#
loop_
_entity_poly.entity_id
_entity_poly.type
_entity_poly.pdbx_seq_one_letter_code
_entity_poly.pdbx_strand_id
1 'polypeptide(L)'
;MNKESHSPEADHLPRTQSRITRRKIIQITAVAGFLGAAWYFGIKPRSSHKTVRYSQPLMGTMVNMTVCGPREEECRTAIQDCIARMTQLSSM
;
A
#
# COMPACT_ATOMS: atom_id res chain seq x y z
N MET A 1 37.93 -39.32 42.10
CA MET A 1 38.12 -38.34 43.19
C MET A 1 38.38 -36.98 42.55
N ASN A 2 37.57 -35.98 42.92
CA ASN A 2 37.69 -34.52 42.70
C ASN A 2 37.51 -34.00 41.25
N LYS A 3 36.36 -33.43 40.84
CA LYS A 3 35.70 -32.13 41.19
C LYS A 3 36.56 -30.89 40.94
N GLU A 4 36.13 -30.08 39.97
CA GLU A 4 36.03 -28.60 39.96
C GLU A 4 35.40 -28.19 38.59
N SER A 5 34.08 -28.14 38.40
CA SER A 5 33.21 -26.96 38.57
C SER A 5 33.81 -25.61 38.15
N HIS A 6 33.44 -25.05 36.98
CA HIS A 6 32.72 -23.77 36.89
C HIS A 6 32.23 -23.42 35.46
N SER A 7 30.97 -23.00 35.40
CA SER A 7 30.15 -22.37 34.34
C SER A 7 30.71 -21.01 33.81
N PRO A 8 30.09 -20.31 32.83
CA PRO A 8 29.45 -20.66 31.55
C PRO A 8 30.14 -19.95 30.37
N GLU A 9 30.28 -20.61 29.21
CA GLU A 9 30.68 -19.92 27.98
C GLU A 9 29.47 -19.14 27.46
N ALA A 10 29.41 -17.85 27.83
CA ALA A 10 28.41 -16.94 27.35
C ALA A 10 28.57 -16.81 25.83
N ASP A 11 27.57 -17.29 25.08
CA ASP A 11 27.42 -17.03 23.65
C ASP A 11 27.49 -15.52 23.38
N HIS A 12 28.67 -15.05 23.03
CA HIS A 12 28.89 -13.70 22.55
C HIS A 12 28.30 -13.62 21.15
N LEU A 13 27.02 -13.29 21.04
CA LEU A 13 26.45 -12.83 19.78
C LEU A 13 27.38 -11.73 19.23
N PRO A 14 27.84 -11.82 17.97
CA PRO A 14 28.61 -10.74 17.36
C PRO A 14 27.67 -9.54 17.27
N ARG A 15 27.72 -8.64 18.25
CA ARG A 15 27.22 -7.28 18.09
C ARG A 15 28.09 -6.66 17.01
N THR A 16 27.65 -6.82 15.77
CA THR A 16 28.15 -6.06 14.63
C THR A 16 27.84 -4.60 14.95
N GLN A 17 28.75 -3.95 15.69
CA GLN A 17 28.79 -2.52 15.80
C GLN A 17 29.14 -2.03 14.39
N SER A 18 28.11 -1.87 13.56
CA SER A 18 28.20 -1.10 12.33
C SER A 18 28.70 0.26 12.75
N ARG A 19 29.99 0.52 12.56
CA ARG A 19 30.65 1.78 12.84
C ARG A 19 29.98 2.80 11.91
N ILE A 20 28.95 3.48 12.42
CA ILE A 20 28.21 4.51 11.69
C ILE A 20 29.22 5.61 11.40
N THR A 21 29.81 5.52 10.21
CA THR A 21 30.83 6.45 9.77
C THR A 21 30.11 7.73 9.38
N ARG A 22 30.71 8.90 9.65
CA ARG A 22 30.11 10.22 9.32
C ARG A 22 29.55 10.28 7.89
N ARG A 23 30.20 9.58 6.95
CA ARG A 23 29.75 9.44 5.55
C ARG A 23 28.38 8.76 5.40
N LYS A 24 28.08 7.72 6.19
CA LYS A 24 26.75 7.06 6.17
C LYS A 24 25.66 7.98 6.70
N ILE A 25 25.96 8.80 7.72
CA ILE A 25 24.99 9.79 8.24
C ILE A 25 24.65 10.79 7.14
N ILE A 26 25.67 11.35 6.46
CA ILE A 26 25.47 12.31 5.36
C ILE A 26 24.65 11.68 4.23
N GLN A 27 24.90 10.41 3.87
CA GLN A 27 24.12 9.71 2.85
C GLN A 27 22.65 9.55 3.25
N ILE A 28 22.38 9.17 4.51
CA ILE A 28 21.00 9.03 5.00
C ILE A 28 20.30 10.39 5.02
N THR A 29 20.97 11.45 5.49
CA THR A 29 20.42 12.80 5.50
C THR A 29 20.16 13.33 4.09
N ALA A 30 21.05 13.05 3.14
CA ALA A 30 20.85 13.43 1.73
C ALA A 30 19.64 12.72 1.12
N VAL A 31 19.48 11.42 1.37
CA VAL A 31 18.34 10.63 0.89
C VAL A 31 17.03 11.09 1.55
N ALA A 32 17.03 11.31 2.87
CA ALA A 32 15.87 11.80 3.59
C ALA A 32 15.47 13.23 3.17
N GLY A 33 16.46 14.11 2.96
CA GLY A 33 16.24 15.46 2.44
C GLY A 33 15.67 15.45 1.03
N PHE A 34 16.17 14.58 0.16
CA PHE A 34 15.65 14.42 -1.21
C PHE A 34 14.22 13.89 -1.22
N LEU A 35 13.92 12.83 -0.45
CA LEU A 35 12.56 12.28 -0.31
C LEU A 35 11.57 13.31 0.26
N GLY A 36 11.99 14.05 1.30
CA GLY A 36 11.19 15.12 1.89
C GLY A 36 10.93 16.28 0.92
N ALA A 37 11.96 16.71 0.19
CA ALA A 37 11.82 17.74 -0.84
C ALA A 37 10.94 17.28 -2.01
N ALA A 38 11.08 16.05 -2.48
CA ALA A 38 10.23 15.47 -3.52
C ALA A 38 8.76 15.38 -3.10
N TRP A 39 8.49 15.03 -1.84
CA TRP A 39 7.14 15.03 -1.27
C TRP A 39 6.57 16.45 -1.14
N TYR A 40 7.38 17.41 -0.67
CA TYR A 40 6.99 18.81 -0.53
C TYR A 40 6.73 19.49 -1.89
N PHE A 41 7.56 19.22 -2.90
CA PHE A 41 7.38 19.69 -4.27
C PHE A 41 6.25 18.99 -5.04
N GLY A 42 5.50 18.09 -4.37
CA GLY A 42 4.28 17.55 -4.95
C GLY A 42 4.52 16.46 -5.99
N ILE A 43 5.67 15.77 -5.96
CA ILE A 43 5.83 14.45 -6.62
C ILE A 43 5.05 13.42 -5.79
N LYS A 44 3.76 13.67 -5.61
CA LYS A 44 2.80 12.67 -5.17
C LYS A 44 2.49 11.86 -6.42
N PRO A 45 2.53 10.52 -6.39
CA PRO A 45 2.02 9.74 -7.50
C PRO A 45 0.60 10.23 -7.74
N ARG A 46 0.40 10.87 -8.89
CA ARG A 46 -0.89 11.40 -9.32
C ARG A 46 -1.73 10.18 -9.66
N SER A 47 -2.23 9.48 -8.64
CA SER A 47 -3.34 8.56 -8.81
C SER A 47 -4.53 9.44 -9.19
N SER A 48 -4.63 9.74 -10.49
CA SER A 48 -5.78 10.39 -11.06
C SER A 48 -6.90 9.36 -11.01
N HIS A 49 -7.52 9.19 -9.84
CA HIS A 49 -8.73 8.39 -9.72
C HIS A 49 -9.77 9.01 -10.67
N LYS A 50 -10.12 8.26 -11.70
CA LYS A 50 -11.18 8.59 -12.63
C LYS A 50 -12.48 8.22 -11.94
N THR A 51 -13.41 9.17 -11.92
CA THR A 51 -14.76 8.95 -11.43
C THR A 51 -15.66 8.65 -12.61
N VAL A 52 -16.27 7.46 -12.61
CA VAL A 52 -17.29 7.07 -13.58
C VAL A 52 -18.64 7.10 -12.89
N ARG A 53 -19.58 7.84 -13.47
CA ARG A 53 -20.97 7.89 -13.01
C ARG A 53 -21.84 7.13 -13.99
N TYR A 54 -22.75 6.34 -13.46
CA TYR A 54 -23.69 5.55 -14.25
C TYR A 54 -25.09 5.66 -13.64
N SER A 55 -26.08 5.89 -14.48
CA SER A 55 -27.48 6.00 -14.09
C SER A 55 -28.31 5.20 -15.07
N GLN A 56 -29.01 4.18 -14.61
CA GLN A 56 -29.84 3.33 -15.46
C GLN A 56 -31.09 2.87 -14.70
N PRO A 57 -32.25 2.74 -15.39
CA PRO A 57 -33.41 2.09 -14.82
C PRO A 57 -33.12 0.59 -14.61
N LEU A 58 -33.35 0.10 -13.39
CA LEU A 58 -33.24 -1.30 -13.00
C LEU A 58 -34.43 -1.68 -12.11
N MET A 59 -35.14 -2.76 -12.46
CA MET A 59 -36.28 -3.29 -11.68
C MET A 59 -37.39 -2.27 -11.36
N GLY A 60 -37.70 -1.38 -12.31
CA GLY A 60 -38.73 -0.35 -12.11
C GLY A 60 -38.28 0.83 -11.24
N THR A 61 -36.99 0.92 -10.89
CA THR A 61 -36.41 2.04 -10.14
C THR A 61 -35.18 2.60 -10.87
N MET A 62 -34.76 3.83 -10.55
CA MET A 62 -33.52 4.40 -11.09
C MET A 62 -32.34 4.12 -10.16
N VAL A 63 -31.32 3.44 -10.67
CA VAL A 63 -30.10 3.13 -9.92
C VAL A 63 -28.98 4.08 -10.34
N ASN A 64 -28.42 4.79 -9.36
CA ASN A 64 -27.31 5.72 -9.55
C ASN A 64 -26.04 5.15 -8.91
N MET A 65 -25.01 4.93 -9.72
CA MET A 65 -23.73 4.37 -9.29
C MET A 65 -22.60 5.34 -9.60
N THR A 66 -21.68 5.51 -8.66
CA THR A 66 -20.44 6.26 -8.87
C THR A 66 -19.28 5.38 -8.43
N VAL A 67 -18.36 5.11 -9.35
CA VAL A 67 -17.17 4.29 -9.09
C VAL A 67 -15.93 5.13 -9.34
N CYS A 68 -15.00 5.08 -8.39
CA CYS A 68 -13.73 5.81 -8.44
C CYS A 68 -12.59 4.80 -8.52
N GLY A 69 -11.78 4.88 -9.56
CA GLY A 69 -10.66 3.95 -9.76
C GLY A 69 -9.55 4.54 -10.61
N PRO A 70 -8.37 3.90 -10.62
CA PRO A 70 -7.22 4.40 -11.39
C PRO A 70 -7.45 4.36 -12.90
N ARG A 71 -8.33 3.45 -13.37
CA ARG A 71 -8.65 3.24 -14.79
C ARG A 71 -10.16 3.28 -15.01
N GLU A 72 -10.58 4.05 -16.01
CA GLU A 72 -11.99 4.20 -16.36
C GLU A 72 -12.62 2.89 -16.84
N GLU A 73 -11.88 2.11 -17.63
CA GLU A 73 -12.37 0.81 -18.16
C GLU A 73 -12.69 -0.17 -17.03
N GLU A 74 -11.79 -0.30 -16.05
CA GLU A 74 -12.01 -1.15 -14.87
C GLU A 74 -13.24 -0.69 -14.07
N CYS A 75 -13.46 0.62 -13.96
CA CYS A 75 -14.64 1.17 -13.30
C CYS A 75 -15.92 0.82 -14.08
N ARG A 76 -15.89 0.87 -15.41
CA ARG A 76 -17.03 0.50 -16.26
C ARG A 76 -17.33 -1.00 -16.16
N THR A 77 -16.31 -1.86 -16.20
CA THR A 77 -16.46 -3.31 -16.01
C THR A 77 -17.06 -3.62 -14.65
N ALA A 78 -16.57 -3.00 -13.57
CA ALA A 78 -17.11 -3.21 -12.23
C ALA A 78 -18.59 -2.81 -12.10
N ILE A 79 -19.02 -1.74 -12.80
CA ILE A 79 -20.44 -1.34 -12.86
C ILE A 79 -21.26 -2.41 -13.60
N GLN A 80 -20.78 -2.88 -14.75
CA GLN A 80 -21.47 -3.92 -15.53
C GLN A 80 -21.59 -5.23 -14.74
N ASP A 81 -20.53 -5.68 -14.08
CA ASP A 81 -20.54 -6.89 -13.25
C ASP A 81 -21.49 -6.76 -12.05
N CYS A 82 -21.61 -5.55 -11.48
CA CYS A 82 -22.57 -5.28 -10.42
C CYS A 82 -24.01 -5.38 -10.93
N ILE A 83 -24.31 -4.78 -12.08
CA ILE A 83 -25.65 -4.84 -12.70
C ILE A 83 -26.00 -6.27 -13.09
N ALA A 84 -25.05 -7.02 -13.67
CA ALA A 84 -25.26 -8.42 -14.04
C ALA A 84 -25.62 -9.27 -12.81
N ARG A 85 -24.89 -9.11 -11.70
CA ARG A 85 -25.20 -9.79 -10.43
C ARG A 85 -26.55 -9.39 -9.85
N MET A 86 -26.88 -8.10 -9.85
CA MET A 86 -28.18 -7.62 -9.36
C MET A 86 -29.34 -8.18 -10.21
N THR A 87 -29.16 -8.27 -11.52
CA THR A 87 -30.14 -8.88 -12.44
C THR A 87 -30.28 -10.37 -12.19
N GLN A 88 -29.18 -11.07 -11.95
CA GLN A 88 -29.22 -12.49 -11.64
C GLN A 88 -29.98 -12.76 -10.33
N LEU A 89 -29.69 -11.98 -9.28
CA LEU A 89 -30.35 -12.10 -7.97
C LEU A 89 -31.85 -11.83 -8.04
N SER A 90 -32.30 -11.01 -8.98
CA SER A 90 -33.71 -10.69 -9.12
C SER A 90 -34.50 -11.65 -10.00
N SER A 91 -33.79 -12.44 -10.82
CA SER A 91 -34.37 -13.52 -11.62
C SER A 91 -34.47 -14.84 -10.86
N MET A 92 -33.93 -14.92 -9.64
CA MET A 92 -34.12 -16.03 -8.69
C MET A 92 -35.43 -15.86 -7.92
#